data_AF-A0AAU0UQ63-F1
#
_entry.id   AF-A0AAU0UQ63-F1
#
_cell.length_a   1.000
_cell.length_b   1.000
_cell.length_c   1.000
_cell.angle_alpha   90.00
_cell.angle_beta   90.00
_cell.angle_gamma   90.00
#
_symmetry.space_group_name_H-M   'P 1'
#
loop_
_entity.id
_entity.type
_entity.pdbx_description
1 polymer ?
#
loop_
_entity_poly.entity_id
_entity_poly.type
_entity_poly.pdbx_seq_one_letter_code
_entity_poly.pdbx_strand_id
1 'polypeptide(L)'
;MHQQETTYWCGPASALQAIDYIIDNNVPSQQQLANEWDPTNNKYGMNTDLYHGTTSPDMARAMNHWIDTTWYVARAEDNYENLWAKLVFAVDYRHPANILVNTQTLSWYNGKELTHFLTVRGWHDWSSGEREVDLVDPNWNDTYFGYQNYEPYDNVYSAVNSQSWRENIVY
;
A
#
# COMPACT_ATOMS: atom_id res chain seq x y z
N MET A 1 -0.94 9.65 9.84
CA MET A 1 -1.81 9.07 8.79
C MET A 1 -1.95 10.11 7.70
N HIS A 2 -1.76 9.72 6.44
CA HIS A 2 -1.70 10.63 5.30
C HIS A 2 -2.85 10.35 4.33
N GLN A 3 -3.72 11.34 4.14
CA GLN A 3 -4.79 11.32 3.15
C GLN A 3 -4.24 11.74 1.79
N GLN A 4 -4.61 11.07 0.71
CA GLN A 4 -4.14 11.43 -0.63
C GLN A 4 -4.64 12.83 -1.03
N GLU A 5 -3.74 13.66 -1.54
CA GLU A 5 -4.05 15.06 -1.89
C GLU A 5 -4.84 15.20 -3.20
N THR A 6 -4.79 14.18 -4.07
CA THR A 6 -5.52 14.14 -5.35
C THR A 6 -6.14 12.77 -5.56
N THR A 7 -7.13 12.64 -6.46
CA THR A 7 -7.88 11.40 -6.69
C THR A 7 -7.06 10.21 -7.20
N TYR A 8 -5.83 10.43 -7.66
CA TYR A 8 -4.95 9.41 -8.26
C TYR A 8 -3.63 9.21 -7.48
N TRP A 9 -3.50 9.80 -6.28
CA TRP A 9 -2.30 9.74 -5.43
C TRP A 9 -2.39 8.72 -4.29
N CYS A 10 -3.18 7.66 -4.44
CA CYS A 10 -3.22 6.58 -3.45
C CYS A 10 -1.83 5.93 -3.26
N GLY A 11 -1.04 5.80 -4.32
CA GLY A 11 0.34 5.32 -4.26
C GLY A 11 1.26 6.18 -3.39
N PRO A 12 1.48 7.48 -3.73
CA PRO A 12 2.27 8.41 -2.94
C PRO A 12 1.81 8.50 -1.47
N ALA A 13 0.51 8.55 -1.23
CA ALA A 13 -0.03 8.65 0.13
C ALA A 13 0.17 7.36 0.95
N SER A 14 -0.06 6.19 0.34
CA SER A 14 0.18 4.88 0.96
C SER A 14 1.66 4.68 1.28
N ALA A 15 2.54 4.99 0.33
CA ALA A 15 3.98 4.94 0.55
C ALA A 15 4.46 5.92 1.63
N LEU A 16 3.89 7.12 1.67
CA LEU A 16 4.20 8.10 2.72
C LEU A 16 3.84 7.57 4.11
N GLN A 17 2.73 6.84 4.25
CA GLN A 17 2.37 6.19 5.53
C GLN A 17 3.42 5.18 5.99
N ALA A 18 4.01 4.42 5.07
CA ALA A 18 5.07 3.47 5.39
C ALA A 18 6.41 4.18 5.68
N ILE A 19 6.79 5.17 4.86
CA ILE A 19 8.04 5.93 5.03
C ILE A 19 8.03 6.70 6.35
N ASP A 20 6.97 7.47 6.64
CA ASP A 20 6.80 8.25 7.87
C ASP A 20 6.77 7.38 9.14
N TYR A 21 6.44 6.08 9.00
CA TYR A 21 6.54 5.12 10.10
C TYR A 21 7.97 4.63 10.34
N ILE A 22 8.79 4.54 9.29
CA ILE A 22 10.15 3.98 9.34
C ILE A 22 11.18 5.04 9.71
N ILE A 23 11.04 6.27 9.19
CA ILE A 23 12.03 7.33 9.37
C ILE A 23 11.42 8.56 10.07
N ASP A 24 12.19 9.15 10.97
CA ASP A 24 11.77 10.34 11.74
C ASP A 24 12.15 11.68 11.07
N ASN A 25 13.03 11.65 10.07
CA ASN A 25 13.58 12.85 9.43
C ASN A 25 13.62 12.70 7.91
N ASN A 26 13.56 13.83 7.20
CA ASN A 26 13.57 13.89 5.73
C ASN A 26 12.40 13.13 5.08
N VAL A 27 11.28 13.01 5.78
CA VAL A 27 10.03 12.45 5.24
C VAL A 27 9.60 13.29 4.03
N PRO A 28 9.42 12.68 2.84
CA PRO A 28 9.02 13.39 1.63
C PRO A 28 7.56 13.84 1.71
N SER A 29 7.20 14.86 0.93
CA SER A 29 5.79 15.16 0.63
C SER A 29 5.21 14.18 -0.39
N GLN A 30 3.88 14.08 -0.46
CA GLN A 30 3.22 13.30 -1.52
C GLN A 30 3.59 13.78 -2.92
N GLN A 31 3.76 15.10 -3.12
CA GLN A 31 4.23 15.64 -4.39
C GLN A 31 5.62 15.15 -4.76
N GLN A 32 6.55 15.06 -3.81
CA GLN A 32 7.88 14.51 -4.05
C GLN A 32 7.81 13.02 -4.43
N LEU A 33 6.96 12.25 -3.77
CA LEU A 33 6.70 10.85 -4.10
C LEU A 33 5.93 10.68 -5.41
N ALA A 34 5.11 11.64 -5.82
CA ALA A 34 4.34 11.59 -7.05
C ALA A 34 5.16 11.97 -8.30
N ASN A 35 6.24 12.73 -8.12
CA ASN A 35 7.08 13.19 -9.23
C ASN A 35 7.63 12.04 -10.10
N GLU A 36 8.14 12.40 -11.26
CA GLU A 36 8.95 11.49 -12.07
C GLU A 36 10.21 11.02 -11.31
N TRP A 37 10.70 9.85 -11.69
CA TRP A 37 12.00 9.37 -11.29
C TRP A 37 13.07 9.94 -12.23
N ASP A 38 13.79 10.94 -11.74
CA ASP A 38 14.92 11.56 -12.44
C ASP A 38 16.03 11.92 -11.45
N PRO A 39 16.94 10.96 -11.18
CA PRO A 39 18.09 11.18 -10.30
C PRO A 39 19.02 12.31 -10.76
N THR A 40 19.01 12.66 -12.06
CA THR A 40 19.87 13.73 -12.58
C THR A 40 19.38 15.12 -12.17
N ASN A 41 18.08 15.23 -11.87
CA ASN A 41 17.42 16.46 -11.41
C ASN A 41 16.94 16.37 -9.95
N ASN A 42 17.48 15.45 -9.15
CA ASN A 42 17.11 15.20 -7.75
C ASN A 42 15.60 14.94 -7.56
N LYS A 43 14.99 14.20 -8.48
CA LYS A 43 13.60 13.73 -8.34
C LYS A 43 13.59 12.22 -8.15
N TYR A 44 12.96 11.77 -7.08
CA TYR A 44 12.96 10.37 -6.67
C TYR A 44 11.53 9.92 -6.37
N GLY A 45 10.63 10.18 -7.31
CA GLY A 45 9.22 9.83 -7.20
C GLY A 45 8.86 8.53 -7.93
N MET A 46 7.56 8.26 -7.95
CA MET A 46 6.94 7.02 -8.40
C MET A 46 6.33 7.13 -9.81
N ASN A 47 6.65 8.19 -10.56
CA ASN A 47 6.09 8.48 -11.88
C ASN A 47 4.55 8.53 -11.87
N THR A 48 3.95 9.12 -10.84
CA THR A 48 2.50 9.08 -10.64
C THR A 48 1.79 10.07 -11.57
N ASP A 49 0.86 9.58 -12.37
CA ASP A 49 0.05 10.42 -13.26
C ASP A 49 -1.45 10.11 -13.19
N LEU A 50 -2.27 11.01 -13.74
CA LEU A 50 -3.73 10.93 -13.69
C LEU A 50 -4.32 9.70 -14.40
N TYR A 51 -3.63 9.21 -15.43
CA TYR A 51 -4.12 8.13 -16.29
C TYR A 51 -3.69 6.75 -15.80
N HIS A 52 -2.48 6.65 -15.24
CA HIS A 52 -1.89 5.37 -14.84
C HIS A 52 -1.81 5.19 -13.33
N GLY A 53 -1.94 6.26 -12.55
CA GLY A 53 -1.65 6.22 -11.12
C GLY A 53 -0.19 5.88 -10.86
N THR A 54 0.06 5.00 -9.89
CA THR A 54 1.39 4.51 -9.52
C THR A 54 1.51 3.02 -9.81
N THR A 55 2.71 2.57 -10.21
CA THR A 55 3.02 1.14 -10.28
C THR A 55 3.73 0.66 -9.02
N SER A 56 3.51 -0.59 -8.61
CA SER A 56 4.18 -1.17 -7.44
C SER A 56 5.72 -1.19 -7.56
N PRO A 57 6.32 -1.49 -8.75
CA PRO A 57 7.78 -1.38 -8.91
C PRO A 57 8.31 0.05 -8.72
N ASP A 58 7.61 1.07 -9.23
CA ASP A 58 8.00 2.47 -9.01
C ASP A 58 7.84 2.87 -7.54
N MET A 59 6.80 2.36 -6.88
CA MET A 59 6.60 2.52 -5.44
C MET A 59 7.77 1.96 -4.63
N ALA A 60 8.12 0.70 -4.84
CA ALA A 60 9.22 0.04 -4.14
C ALA A 60 10.56 0.78 -4.37
N ARG A 61 10.84 1.20 -5.61
CA ARG A 61 12.06 1.95 -5.94
C ARG A 61 12.14 3.28 -5.20
N ALA A 62 11.07 4.06 -5.20
CA ALA A 62 11.06 5.36 -4.53
C ALA A 62 11.10 5.22 -3.00
N MET A 63 10.34 4.27 -2.41
CA MET A 63 10.40 4.02 -0.97
C MET A 63 11.82 3.68 -0.51
N ASN A 64 12.48 2.74 -1.20
CA ASN A 64 13.86 2.36 -0.93
C ASN A 64 14.84 3.54 -0.99
N HIS A 65 14.64 4.48 -1.92
CA HIS A 65 15.44 5.69 -1.97
C HIS A 65 15.24 6.56 -0.72
N TRP A 66 13.99 6.85 -0.36
CA TRP A 66 13.68 7.77 0.74
C TRP A 66 14.07 7.24 2.13
N ILE A 67 14.10 5.92 2.30
CA ILE A 67 14.51 5.29 3.56
C ILE A 67 15.96 4.77 3.52
N ASP A 68 16.72 5.06 2.45
CA ASP A 68 18.12 4.68 2.23
C ASP A 68 18.40 3.17 2.40
N THR A 69 17.61 2.34 1.71
CA THR A 69 17.74 0.87 1.77
C THR A 69 17.34 0.18 0.45
N THR A 70 17.30 -1.15 0.45
CA THR A 70 16.82 -2.00 -0.65
C THR A 70 15.86 -3.10 -0.17
N TRP A 71 15.16 -2.85 0.94
CA TRP A 71 14.27 -3.81 1.61
C TRP A 71 13.00 -4.06 0.81
N TYR A 72 12.39 -2.99 0.29
CA TYR A 72 11.10 -3.08 -0.37
C TYR A 72 11.21 -3.70 -1.76
N VAL A 73 10.37 -4.70 -2.03
CA VAL A 73 10.25 -5.32 -3.35
C VAL A 73 8.79 -5.37 -3.80
N ALA A 74 8.57 -5.10 -5.08
CA ALA A 74 7.28 -5.32 -5.71
C ALA A 74 7.15 -6.77 -6.15
N ARG A 75 6.05 -7.44 -5.80
CA ARG A 75 5.77 -8.83 -6.19
C ARG A 75 4.31 -8.99 -6.58
N ALA A 76 4.07 -9.87 -7.55
CA ALA A 76 2.76 -10.46 -7.72
C ALA A 76 2.61 -11.60 -6.70
N GLU A 77 1.51 -11.64 -5.99
CA GLU A 77 1.15 -12.74 -5.11
C GLU A 77 -0.31 -13.12 -5.31
N ASP A 78 -0.53 -14.36 -5.71
CA ASP A 78 -1.82 -14.96 -6.00
C ASP A 78 -2.10 -16.19 -5.12
N ASN A 79 -1.14 -16.59 -4.27
CA ASN A 79 -1.32 -17.66 -3.33
C ASN A 79 -1.78 -17.13 -1.96
N TYR A 80 -2.89 -17.69 -1.47
CA TYR A 80 -3.54 -17.29 -0.22
C TYR A 80 -2.62 -17.33 1.00
N GLU A 81 -1.83 -18.40 1.20
CA GLU A 81 -0.97 -18.50 2.38
C GLU A 81 0.31 -17.66 2.22
N ASN A 82 0.84 -17.54 1.00
CA ASN A 82 2.02 -16.71 0.75
C ASN A 82 1.73 -15.22 0.96
N LEU A 83 0.57 -14.73 0.50
CA LEU A 83 0.17 -13.34 0.76
C LEU A 83 0.08 -13.10 2.27
N TRP A 84 -0.59 -13.98 3.01
CA TRP A 84 -0.70 -13.89 4.46
C TRP A 84 0.68 -13.82 5.13
N ALA A 85 1.57 -14.77 4.80
CA ALA A 85 2.91 -14.84 5.36
C ALA A 85 3.73 -13.56 5.08
N LYS A 86 3.58 -12.95 3.90
CA LYS A 86 4.24 -11.68 3.56
C LYS A 86 3.68 -10.51 4.35
N LEU A 87 2.36 -10.42 4.53
CA LEU A 87 1.74 -9.38 5.35
C LEU A 87 2.18 -9.47 6.81
N VAL A 88 2.17 -10.69 7.37
CA VAL A 88 2.66 -10.96 8.72
C VAL A 88 4.14 -10.57 8.85
N PHE A 89 4.98 -11.02 7.92
CA PHE A 89 6.40 -10.69 7.90
C PHE A 89 6.63 -9.17 7.87
N ALA A 90 5.95 -8.45 6.99
CA ALA A 90 6.06 -7.01 6.85
C ALA A 90 5.75 -6.28 8.16
N VAL A 91 4.63 -6.64 8.79
CA VAL A 91 4.20 -6.04 10.06
C VAL A 91 5.16 -6.39 11.21
N ASP A 92 5.51 -7.66 11.38
CA ASP A 92 6.34 -8.14 12.50
C ASP A 92 7.75 -7.57 12.45
N TYR A 93 8.30 -7.36 11.25
CA TYR A 93 9.60 -6.75 11.04
C TYR A 93 9.56 -5.22 10.97
N ARG A 94 8.41 -4.59 11.22
CA ARG A 94 8.23 -3.13 11.20
C ARG A 94 8.55 -2.48 9.86
N HIS A 95 8.25 -3.17 8.77
CA HIS A 95 8.29 -2.66 7.40
C HIS A 95 6.89 -2.79 6.81
N PRO A 96 5.96 -1.86 7.10
CA PRO A 96 4.57 -1.96 6.65
C PRO A 96 4.49 -2.24 5.14
N ALA A 97 3.65 -3.20 4.75
CA ALA A 97 3.42 -3.53 3.35
C ALA A 97 2.40 -2.57 2.74
N ASN A 98 2.57 -2.22 1.47
CA ASN A 98 1.55 -1.56 0.67
C ASN A 98 0.96 -2.58 -0.31
N ILE A 99 -0.37 -2.69 -0.36
CA ILE A 99 -1.08 -3.62 -1.24
C ILE A 99 -1.87 -2.86 -2.30
N LEU A 100 -1.85 -3.35 -3.53
CA LEU A 100 -2.71 -2.91 -4.63
C LEU A 100 -3.94 -3.80 -4.66
N VAL A 101 -5.11 -3.18 -4.52
CA VAL A 101 -6.39 -3.88 -4.39
C VAL A 101 -7.40 -3.41 -5.41
N ASN A 102 -8.36 -4.29 -5.74
CA ASN A 102 -9.69 -3.87 -6.16
C ASN A 102 -10.57 -3.76 -4.91
N THR A 103 -11.09 -2.57 -4.64
CA THR A 103 -11.80 -2.29 -3.39
C THR A 103 -13.18 -2.96 -3.27
N GLN A 104 -13.68 -3.62 -4.33
CA GLN A 104 -15.05 -4.15 -4.38
C GLN A 104 -15.38 -5.13 -3.24
N THR A 105 -14.42 -5.96 -2.82
CA THR A 105 -14.62 -6.98 -1.78
C THR A 105 -14.32 -6.48 -0.37
N LEU A 106 -13.79 -5.25 -0.21
CA LEU A 106 -13.48 -4.68 1.09
C LEU A 106 -14.74 -4.17 1.76
N SER A 107 -14.92 -4.52 3.03
CA SER A 107 -16.19 -4.34 3.74
C SER A 107 -16.68 -2.89 3.76
N TRP A 108 -15.78 -1.92 3.99
CA TRP A 108 -16.15 -0.50 4.08
C TRP A 108 -16.43 0.15 2.72
N TYR A 109 -16.01 -0.46 1.61
CA TYR A 109 -16.23 0.05 0.27
C TYR A 109 -17.62 -0.29 -0.29
N ASN A 110 -18.38 -1.18 0.36
CA ASN A 110 -19.76 -1.50 0.01
C ASN A 110 -19.95 -1.84 -1.49
N GLY A 111 -19.06 -2.67 -2.05
CA GLY A 111 -19.13 -3.12 -3.44
C GLY A 111 -18.59 -2.12 -4.48
N LYS A 112 -18.07 -0.97 -4.05
CA LYS A 112 -17.47 0.00 -4.96
C LYS A 112 -16.12 -0.48 -5.47
N GLU A 113 -16.00 -0.55 -6.78
CA GLU A 113 -14.79 -0.97 -7.49
C GLU A 113 -13.88 0.23 -7.78
N LEU A 114 -12.68 0.20 -7.21
CA LEU A 114 -11.56 1.10 -7.50
C LEU A 114 -10.27 0.28 -7.45
N THR A 115 -9.33 0.58 -8.34
CA THR A 115 -7.94 0.15 -8.17
C THR A 115 -7.26 1.12 -7.20
N HIS A 116 -6.75 0.62 -6.07
CA HIS A 116 -6.34 1.48 -4.96
C HIS A 116 -5.17 0.87 -4.17
N PHE A 117 -4.29 1.73 -3.64
CA PHE A 117 -3.23 1.29 -2.71
C PHE A 117 -3.66 1.49 -1.27
N LEU A 118 -3.43 0.48 -0.43
CA LEU A 118 -3.66 0.50 1.01
C LEU A 118 -2.37 0.13 1.75
N THR A 119 -2.19 0.64 2.97
CA THR A 119 -1.06 0.24 3.84
C THR A 119 -1.54 -0.78 4.86
N VAL A 120 -0.80 -1.88 5.02
CA VAL A 120 -1.02 -2.89 6.05
C VAL A 120 -0.27 -2.51 7.31
N ARG A 121 -0.98 -2.35 8.42
CA ARG A 121 -0.40 -1.91 9.70
C ARG A 121 -0.41 -2.98 10.79
N GLY A 122 -1.22 -4.01 10.62
CA GLY A 122 -1.50 -5.00 11.66
C GLY A 122 -2.18 -6.23 11.09
N TRP A 123 -2.19 -7.29 11.88
CA TRP A 123 -2.84 -8.55 11.55
C TRP A 123 -3.30 -9.24 12.84
N HIS A 124 -4.31 -10.09 12.73
CA HIS A 124 -4.82 -10.93 13.81
C HIS A 124 -5.04 -12.35 13.28
N ASP A 125 -4.56 -13.36 14.00
CA ASP A 125 -4.84 -14.78 13.76
C ASP A 125 -5.50 -15.35 15.01
N TRP A 126 -6.83 -15.50 14.94
CA TRP A 126 -7.65 -15.87 16.08
C TRP A 126 -7.60 -17.37 16.32
N SER A 127 -7.77 -17.79 17.57
CA SER A 127 -7.86 -19.23 17.90
C SER A 127 -9.04 -19.95 17.25
N SER A 128 -10.04 -19.20 16.74
CA SER A 128 -11.15 -19.70 15.92
C SER A 128 -10.72 -20.12 14.50
N GLY A 129 -9.52 -19.74 14.06
CA GLY A 129 -9.02 -19.91 12.70
C GLY A 129 -9.35 -18.73 11.77
N GLU A 130 -9.99 -17.69 12.28
CA GLU A 130 -10.26 -16.46 11.53
C GLU A 130 -9.00 -15.59 11.47
N ARG A 131 -8.73 -15.04 10.29
CA ARG A 131 -7.61 -14.12 10.06
C ARG A 131 -8.14 -12.77 9.64
N GLU A 132 -7.56 -11.71 10.18
CA GLU A 132 -7.95 -10.33 9.89
C GLU A 132 -6.71 -9.45 9.68
N VAL A 133 -6.87 -8.38 8.93
CA VAL A 133 -5.81 -7.42 8.61
C VAL A 133 -6.27 -6.02 9.00
N ASP A 134 -5.39 -5.26 9.66
CA ASP A 134 -5.59 -3.85 9.90
C ASP A 134 -4.98 -3.04 8.75
N LEU A 135 -5.80 -2.23 8.11
CA LEU A 135 -5.47 -1.44 6.93
C LEU A 135 -5.54 0.05 7.24
N VAL A 136 -4.74 0.83 6.52
CA VAL A 136 -4.80 2.29 6.48
C VAL A 136 -5.14 2.69 5.06
N ASP A 137 -6.31 3.31 4.90
CA ASP A 137 -6.81 3.76 3.63
C ASP A 137 -6.46 5.24 3.42
N PRO A 138 -5.61 5.60 2.42
CA PRO A 138 -5.28 6.98 2.12
C PRO A 138 -6.37 7.70 1.29
N ASN A 139 -7.58 7.16 1.10
CA ASN A 139 -8.54 7.69 0.12
C ASN A 139 -8.77 9.21 0.17
N TRP A 140 -8.97 9.84 -0.98
CA TRP A 140 -9.24 11.29 -1.02
C TRP A 140 -10.61 11.63 -0.44
N ASN A 141 -11.54 10.66 -0.42
CA ASN A 141 -12.88 10.83 0.12
C ASN A 141 -12.90 10.34 1.58
N ASP A 142 -13.26 11.25 2.48
CA ASP A 142 -13.39 11.03 3.93
C ASP A 142 -14.29 9.84 4.31
N THR A 143 -15.18 9.42 3.41
CA THR A 143 -16.02 8.23 3.61
C THR A 143 -15.20 6.94 3.70
N TYR A 144 -14.07 6.86 3.00
CA TYR A 144 -13.22 5.66 2.94
C TYR A 144 -11.89 5.86 3.69
N PHE A 145 -11.40 7.09 3.75
CA PHE A 145 -10.16 7.44 4.43
C PHE A 145 -10.16 7.00 5.90
N GLY A 146 -9.04 6.44 6.36
CA GLY A 146 -8.87 6.17 7.78
C GLY A 146 -8.26 4.81 8.11
N TYR A 147 -8.30 4.49 9.41
CA TYR A 147 -7.98 3.16 9.90
C TYR A 147 -9.17 2.23 9.69
N GLN A 148 -8.93 1.12 9.01
CA GLN A 148 -9.89 0.06 8.77
C GLN A 148 -9.35 -1.17 9.51
N ASN A 149 -9.82 -1.36 10.74
CA ASN A 149 -9.33 -2.44 11.59
C ASN A 149 -10.18 -3.69 11.38
N TYR A 150 -9.55 -4.85 11.56
CA TYR A 150 -10.21 -6.16 11.55
C TYR A 150 -10.91 -6.49 10.21
N GLU A 151 -10.32 -6.12 9.07
CA GLU A 151 -10.86 -6.56 7.77
C GLU A 151 -10.60 -8.06 7.59
N PRO A 152 -11.61 -8.90 7.31
CA PRO A 152 -11.42 -10.32 7.10
C PRO A 152 -10.38 -10.59 6.01
N TYR A 153 -9.43 -11.48 6.28
CA TYR A 153 -8.34 -11.76 5.35
C TYR A 153 -8.84 -12.31 4.01
N ASP A 154 -9.95 -13.06 3.99
CA ASP A 154 -10.59 -13.51 2.75
C ASP A 154 -10.99 -12.35 1.82
N ASN A 155 -11.46 -11.23 2.39
CA ASN A 155 -11.82 -10.03 1.64
C ASN A 155 -10.56 -9.34 1.10
N VAL A 156 -9.52 -9.24 1.92
CA VAL A 156 -8.22 -8.66 1.52
C VAL A 156 -7.57 -9.49 0.43
N TYR A 157 -7.51 -10.81 0.58
CA TYR A 157 -7.00 -11.72 -0.42
C TYR A 157 -7.78 -11.60 -1.73
N SER A 158 -9.12 -11.59 -1.67
CA SER A 158 -9.95 -11.42 -2.86
C SER A 158 -9.67 -10.08 -3.56
N ALA A 159 -9.50 -9.01 -2.78
CA ALA A 159 -9.20 -7.67 -3.27
C ALA A 159 -7.82 -7.62 -3.97
N VAL A 160 -6.80 -8.22 -3.38
CA VAL A 160 -5.42 -8.29 -3.92
C VAL A 160 -5.34 -9.22 -5.13
N ASN A 161 -5.96 -10.40 -5.05
CA ASN A 161 -5.89 -11.43 -6.09
C ASN A 161 -6.62 -11.02 -7.38
N SER A 162 -7.63 -10.14 -7.28
CA SER A 162 -8.25 -9.51 -8.46
C SER A 162 -7.27 -8.65 -9.29
N GLN A 163 -6.11 -8.32 -8.71
CA GLN A 163 -5.00 -7.58 -9.32
C GLN A 163 -3.77 -8.47 -9.61
N SER A 164 -3.86 -9.80 -9.48
CA SER A 164 -2.73 -10.75 -9.55
C SER A 164 -1.93 -10.73 -10.86
N TRP A 165 -2.47 -10.15 -11.93
CA TRP A 165 -1.76 -9.91 -13.19
C TRP A 165 -0.72 -8.77 -13.09
N ARG A 166 -0.66 -8.06 -11.96
CA ARG A 166 0.33 -7.03 -11.62
C ARG A 166 1.09 -7.44 -10.38
N GLU A 167 2.24 -6.79 -10.13
CA GLU A 167 2.82 -6.76 -8.80
C GLU A 167 1.85 -6.06 -7.84
N ASN A 168 1.18 -6.83 -6.99
CA ASN A 168 0.06 -6.39 -6.16
C ASN A 168 0.44 -6.17 -4.68
N ILE A 169 1.70 -6.40 -4.32
CA ILE A 169 2.25 -6.10 -3.00
C ILE A 169 3.64 -5.48 -3.10
N VAL A 170 3.90 -4.48 -2.25
CA VAL A 170 5.21 -3.89 -1.95
C VAL A 170 5.47 -4.13 -0.46
N TYR A 171 6.51 -4.88 -0.12
CA TYR A 171 6.84 -5.28 1.26
C TYR A 171 8.36 -5.49 1.42
#